data_AF-A0A5B9W651-F1
#
_entry.id   AF-A0A5B9W651-F1
#
_cell.length_a   1.000
_cell.length_b   1.000
_cell.length_c   1.000
_cell.angle_alpha   90.00
_cell.angle_beta   90.00
_cell.angle_gamma   90.00
#
_symmetry.space_group_name_H-M   'P 1'
#
loop_
_entity.id
_entity.type
_entity.pdbx_description
1 polymer ?
#
loop_
_entity_poly.entity_id
_entity_poly.type
_entity_poly.pdbx_seq_one_letter_code
_entity_poly.pdbx_strand_id
1 'polypeptide(L)' 'MEQIELIRHAARTLDALAAPYALVGSWGSGLYGEPRSTRDVDIVLDLNLAQVPEL' A
#
# COMPACT_ATOMS: atom_id res chain seq x y z
N MET A 1 -11.38 11.92 -2.00
CA MET A 1 -10.67 10.89 -2.78
C MET A 1 -11.27 9.57 -2.38
N GLU A 2 -11.79 8.79 -3.32
CA GLU A 2 -12.30 7.44 -3.02
C GLU A 2 -11.16 6.50 -2.62
N GLN A 3 -11.43 5.42 -1.89
CA GLN A 3 -10.39 4.48 -1.45
C GLN A 3 -9.55 3.94 -2.62
N ILE A 4 -10.16 3.66 -3.77
CA ILE A 4 -9.45 3.18 -4.95
C ILE A 4 -8.49 4.23 -5.51
N GLU A 5 -8.84 5.51 -5.44
CA GLU A 5 -7.96 6.61 -5.87
C GLU A 5 -6.80 6.80 -4.89
N LEU A 6 -7.02 6.57 -3.59
CA LEU A 6 -5.96 6.57 -2.58
C LEU A 6 -4.97 5.44 -2.82
N ILE A 7 -5.45 4.21 -3.06
CA ILE A 7 -4.61 3.05 -3.39
C ILE A 7 -3.78 3.34 -4.64
N ARG A 8 -4.40 3.89 -5.69
CA ARG A 8 -3.69 4.24 -6.93
C ARG A 8 -2.66 5.33 -6.70
N HIS A 9 -2.96 6.32 -5.87
CA HIS A 9 -1.99 7.35 -5.50
C HIS A 9 -0.80 6.77 -4.73
N ALA A 10 -1.06 5.95 -3.71
CA ALA A 10 -0.01 5.29 -2.93
C ALA A 10 0.89 4.39 -3.80
N ALA A 11 0.29 3.54 -4.65
CA ALA A 11 1.02 2.67 -5.56
C ALA A 11 2.00 3.44 -6.46
N ARG A 12 1.52 4.50 -7.13
CA ARG A 12 2.39 5.36 -7.97
C ARG A 12 3.50 6.04 -7.19
N THR A 13 3.24 6.47 -5.96
CA THR A 13 4.25 7.10 -5.11
C THR A 13 5.33 6.09 -4.73
N LEU A 14 4.94 4.87 -4.34
CA LEU A 14 5.87 3.81 -3.97
C LEU A 14 6.68 3.30 -5.18
N ASP A 15 6.05 3.18 -6.35
CA ASP A 15 6.72 2.89 -7.62
C ASP A 15 7.79 3.96 -7.93
N ALA A 16 7.46 5.25 -7.78
CA ALA A 16 8.38 6.36 -8.02
C ALA A 16 9.55 6.39 -7.03
N LEU A 17 9.35 5.88 -5.81
CA LEU A 17 10.38 5.74 -4.79
C LEU A 17 11.22 4.45 -4.93
N ALA A 18 10.88 3.59 -5.91
CA ALA A 18 11.44 2.25 -6.06
C ALA A 18 11.41 1.44 -4.75
N ALA A 19 10.37 1.64 -3.94
CA ALA A 19 10.17 0.93 -2.69
C ALA A 19 9.28 -0.29 -2.97
N PRO A 20 9.77 -1.54 -2.84
CA PRO A 20 8.91 -2.72 -2.97
C PRO A 20 7.76 -2.68 -1.96
N TYR A 21 6.55 -3.00 -2.39
CA TYR A 21 5.37 -2.98 -1.53
C TYR A 21 4.37 -4.08 -1.87
N ALA A 22 3.47 -4.34 -0.93
CA ALA A 22 2.33 -5.21 -1.10
C ALA A 22 1.08 -4.57 -0.50
N LEU A 23 -0.02 -4.60 -1.26
CA LEU A 23 -1.36 -4.31 -0.74
C LEU A 23 -1.85 -5.52 0.05
N VAL A 24 -2.11 -5.34 1.33
CA VAL A 24 -2.48 -6.42 2.25
C VAL A 24 -3.82 -6.12 2.90
N GLY A 25 -4.11 -6.73 4.05
CA GLY A 25 -5.35 -6.52 4.77
C GLY A 25 -6.57 -6.94 3.95
N SER A 26 -7.71 -6.31 4.22
CA SER A 26 -8.98 -6.68 3.57
C SER A 26 -8.97 -6.43 2.05
N TRP A 27 -8.21 -5.45 1.58
CA TRP A 27 -8.02 -5.20 0.15
C TRP A 27 -7.22 -6.33 -0.51
N GLY A 28 -6.13 -6.78 0.12
CA GLY A 28 -5.39 -7.96 -0.31
C GLY A 28 -6.25 -9.24 -0.31
N SER A 29 -7.01 -9.47 0.75
CA SER A 29 -7.98 -10.57 0.80
C SER A 29 -9.06 -10.48 -0.27
N GLY A 30 -9.53 -9.28 -0.61
CA GLY A 30 -10.50 -9.10 -1.70
C GLY A 30 -9.95 -9.41 -3.09
N LEU A 31 -8.63 -9.32 -3.30
CA LEU A 31 -7.98 -9.66 -4.57
C LEU A 31 -7.58 -11.14 -4.66
N TYR A 32 -7.16 -11.75 -3.55
CA TYR A 32 -6.53 -13.07 -3.54
C TYR A 32 -7.22 -14.12 -2.67
N GLY A 33 -8.31 -13.76 -1.98
CA GLY A 33 -9.05 -14.64 -1.07
C GLY A 33 -10.51 -14.21 -0.93
N GLU A 34 -11.01 -14.20 0.31
CA GLU A 34 -12.41 -13.84 0.60
C GLU A 34 -12.57 -12.33 0.85
N PRO A 35 -13.42 -11.62 0.07
CA PRO A 35 -13.68 -10.21 0.26
C PRO A 35 -14.34 -9.89 1.61
N ARG A 36 -13.91 -8.79 2.24
CA ARG A 36 -14.51 -8.22 3.46
C ARG A 36 -14.61 -6.71 3.35
N SER A 37 -15.70 -6.14 3.87
CA SER A 37 -15.83 -4.68 3.97
C SER A 37 -14.76 -4.12 4.91
N THR A 38 -14.15 -3.00 4.50
CA THR A 38 -13.11 -2.31 5.26
C THR A 38 -13.20 -0.81 5.04
N ARG A 39 -12.66 -0.03 5.98
CA ARG A 39 -12.66 1.44 5.91
C ARG A 39 -11.27 2.05 5.79
N ASP A 40 -10.26 1.19 5.77
CA ASP A 40 -8.83 1.48 5.75
C ASP A 40 -8.16 0.78 4.56
N VAL A 41 -6.87 1.04 4.40
CA VAL A 41 -6.01 0.44 3.40
C VAL A 41 -4.69 0.10 4.09
N ASP A 42 -4.32 -1.18 4.05
CA ASP A 42 -3.08 -1.67 4.64
C ASP A 42 -2.05 -1.92 3.54
N ILE A 43 -0.87 -1.32 3.66
CA ILE A 43 0.25 -1.49 2.72
C ILE A 43 1.50 -1.82 3.53
N VAL A 44 2.15 -2.94 3.21
CA VAL A 44 3.49 -3.26 3.72
C VAL A 44 4.49 -2.85 2.65
N LEU A 45 5.59 -2.25 3.09
CA LEU A 45 6.65 -1.74 2.22
C LEU A 45 8.01 -2.12 2.79
N ASP A 46 8.90 -2.51 1.90
CA ASP A 46 10.29 -2.85 2.19
C ASP A 46 11.14 -1.60 2.00
N LEU A 47 11.69 -1.07 3.10
CA LEU A 47 12.49 0.14 3.11
C LEU A 47 13.92 -0.16 3.53
N ASN A 48 14.85 0.39 2.76
CA ASN A 48 16.24 0.53 3.17
C ASN A 48 16.38 1.77 4.08
N LEU A 49 17.23 1.69 5.10
CA LEU A 49 17.61 2.83 5.95
C LEU A 49 18.03 4.07 5.13
N ALA A 50 18.68 3.88 3.97
CA ALA A 50 19.06 4.98 3.09
C ALA A 50 17.86 5.80 2.53
N GLN A 51 16.64 5.26 2.59
CA GLN A 51 15.41 5.92 2.16
C GLN A 51 14.70 6.67 3.29
N VAL A 52 15.17 6.52 4.54
CA VAL A 52 14.53 7.11 5.73
C VAL A 52 15.41 8.27 6.22
N PRO A 53 14.90 9.52 6.23
CA PRO A 53 15.65 10.64 6.78
C PRO A 53 15.86 10.49 8.29
N GLU A 54 16.97 11.02 8.80
CA GLU A 54 17.20 11.16 10.25
C GLU A 54 16.13 12.08 10.87
N LEU A 55 15.70 11.75 12.10
CA LEU A 55 14.65 12.45 12.84
C LEU A 55 15.17 13.71 13.57
#